data_AF-A0A8T3V4M8-F1
#
_entry.id   AF-A0A8T3V4M8-F1
#
_cell.length_a   1.000
_cell.length_b   1.000
_cell.length_c   1.000
_cell.angle_alpha   90.00
_cell.angle_beta   90.00
_cell.angle_gamma   90.00
#
_symmetry.space_group_name_H-M   'P 1'
#
loop_
_entity.id
_entity.type
_entity.pdbx_description
1 polymer ?
#
loop_
_entity_poly.entity_id
_entity_poly.type
_entity_poly.pdbx_seq_one_letter_code
_entity_poly.pdbx_strand_id
1 'polypeptide(L)'
;MSKICNNCGKEVDDGTKFCPSCRCNTFRQVNALTAPKDDLIHRLFYWNYPQGSILAKSKLSGIAVFLYLSIFWLLTPSYPLAIPLALVFGLITFLLGYIFHKIKGEPPVNKLIYNDYGLLQDLYHLFFYWQTPNGGYVQSKTKIFSFVIFLVAFGIGLFSFNSMIILSAIMFALVFEVPALAIGFGIHKLTRNDNDVKPELPKRKPKKEIKETPKVETSTSKAQIIPEYLDYQLELDDLNKKFQSKEKSARDLIAKRFEPPQLTYTRFITGVDKSAKLFEKHRDSAYTMISLADEYSPRIASEIEAKIDIMKAITDKMDDLSSELIVSGNVTTTEDVDNLVADMDDLIDSVKDY
;
A
#
# COMPACT_ATOMS: atom_id res chain seq x y z
N MET A 1 -10.66 -3.35 -20.09
CA MET A 1 -11.91 -2.74 -19.61
C MET A 1 -11.71 -1.24 -19.57
N SER A 2 -12.76 -0.42 -19.48
CA SER A 2 -12.62 1.03 -19.37
C SER A 2 -12.75 1.49 -17.92
N LYS A 3 -12.06 2.58 -17.59
CA LYS A 3 -12.09 3.23 -16.27
C LYS A 3 -12.40 4.71 -16.45
N ILE A 4 -13.07 5.32 -15.48
CA ILE A 4 -13.39 6.74 -15.47
C ILE A 4 -12.37 7.46 -14.58
N CYS A 5 -11.77 8.55 -15.07
CA CYS A 5 -10.93 9.40 -14.24
C CYS A 5 -11.75 10.06 -13.12
N ASN A 6 -11.29 9.97 -11.88
CA ASN A 6 -12.00 10.55 -10.74
C ASN A 6 -12.00 12.09 -10.76
N ASN A 7 -10.98 12.70 -11.38
CA ASN A 7 -10.86 14.16 -11.44
C ASN A 7 -11.74 14.78 -12.54
N CYS A 8 -11.67 14.26 -13.77
CA CYS A 8 -12.38 14.88 -14.91
C CYS A 8 -13.55 14.07 -15.47
N GLY A 9 -13.87 12.91 -14.90
CA GLY A 9 -15.03 12.09 -15.29
C GLY A 9 -14.93 11.42 -16.66
N LYS A 10 -13.82 11.56 -17.39
CA LYS A 10 -13.66 10.95 -18.72
C LYS A 10 -13.32 9.48 -18.63
N GLU A 11 -13.90 8.71 -19.54
CA GLU A 11 -13.57 7.31 -19.76
C GLU A 11 -12.19 7.18 -20.41
N VAL A 12 -11.41 6.21 -19.94
CA VAL A 12 -10.01 5.99 -20.28
C VAL A 12 -9.76 4.49 -20.35
N ASP A 13 -8.90 4.06 -21.27
CA ASP A 13 -8.54 2.65 -21.40
C ASP A 13 -7.83 2.13 -20.14
N ASP A 14 -8.08 0.87 -19.76
CA ASP A 14 -7.51 0.22 -18.57
C ASP A 14 -5.98 0.39 -18.46
N GLY A 15 -5.28 0.34 -19.61
CA GLY A 15 -3.83 0.43 -19.69
C GLY A 15 -3.24 1.82 -19.44
N THR A 16 -4.05 2.87 -19.39
CA THR A 16 -3.56 4.24 -19.21
C THR A 16 -3.21 4.55 -17.75
N LYS A 17 -1.95 4.92 -17.45
CA LYS A 17 -1.51 5.28 -16.09
C LYS A 17 -2.01 6.65 -15.63
N PHE A 18 -2.25 7.55 -16.57
CA PHE A 18 -2.69 8.91 -16.32
C PHE A 18 -3.83 9.27 -17.26
N CYS A 19 -4.80 10.04 -16.76
CA CYS A 19 -5.86 10.54 -17.60
C CYS A 19 -5.28 11.49 -18.66
N PRO A 20 -5.50 11.26 -19.97
CA PRO A 20 -4.95 12.10 -21.02
C PRO A 20 -5.48 13.54 -21.00
N SER A 21 -6.62 13.78 -20.33
CA SER A 21 -7.20 15.13 -20.23
C SER A 21 -6.72 15.94 -19.04
N CYS A 22 -6.57 15.33 -17.85
CA CYS A 22 -6.23 16.08 -16.63
C CYS A 22 -4.95 15.60 -15.93
N ARG A 23 -4.25 14.60 -16.51
CA ARG A 23 -3.04 13.97 -15.97
C ARG A 23 -3.17 13.36 -14.57
N CYS A 24 -4.38 13.21 -14.05
CA CYS A 24 -4.63 12.54 -12.78
C CYS A 24 -4.42 11.02 -12.91
N ASN A 25 -3.90 10.38 -11.86
CA ASN A 25 -3.66 8.93 -11.78
C ASN A 25 -4.75 8.18 -11.00
N THR A 26 -5.83 8.86 -10.60
CA THR A 26 -6.95 8.23 -9.88
C THR A 26 -8.09 7.92 -10.84
N PHE A 27 -8.56 6.66 -10.79
CA PHE A 27 -9.62 6.15 -11.65
C PHE A 27 -10.60 5.29 -10.86
N ARG A 28 -11.86 5.26 -11.29
CA ARG A 28 -12.90 4.31 -10.88
C ARG A 28 -13.25 3.41 -12.04
N GLN A 29 -13.48 2.11 -11.80
CA GLN A 29 -13.88 1.21 -12.88
C GLN A 29 -15.33 1.48 -13.32
N VAL A 30 -15.57 1.53 -14.64
CA VAL A 30 -16.91 1.77 -15.23
C VAL A 30 -17.91 0.68 -14.79
N ASN A 31 -17.42 -0.54 -14.58
CA ASN A 31 -18.24 -1.71 -14.28
C ASN A 31 -18.77 -1.77 -12.83
N ALA A 32 -18.47 -0.79 -11.97
CA ALA A 32 -18.86 -0.84 -10.56
C ALA A 32 -20.21 -0.16 -10.26
N LEU A 33 -20.74 0.62 -11.20
CA LEU A 33 -21.94 1.44 -10.99
C LEU A 33 -23.05 0.99 -11.96
N THR A 34 -24.11 0.39 -11.41
CA THR A 34 -25.35 0.17 -12.16
C THR A 34 -26.21 1.43 -12.09
N ALA A 35 -26.96 1.71 -13.15
CA ALA A 35 -27.97 2.77 -13.11
C ALA A 35 -28.94 2.48 -11.96
N PRO A 36 -29.32 3.49 -11.16
CA PRO A 36 -30.21 3.26 -10.03
C PRO A 36 -31.56 2.80 -10.55
N LYS A 37 -32.01 1.63 -10.09
CA LYS A 37 -33.35 1.12 -10.32
C LYS A 37 -34.07 1.02 -8.98
N ASP A 38 -35.35 1.39 -8.98
CA ASP A 38 -36.19 1.26 -7.79
C ASP A 38 -36.93 -0.08 -7.77
N ASP A 39 -36.18 -1.18 -7.94
CA ASP A 39 -36.73 -2.54 -7.83
C ASP A 39 -36.30 -3.21 -6.52
N LEU A 40 -37.06 -4.23 -6.10
CA LEU A 40 -36.83 -4.96 -4.86
C LEU A 40 -35.40 -5.55 -4.82
N ILE A 41 -34.93 -6.05 -5.96
CA ILE A 41 -33.59 -6.63 -6.12
C ILE A 41 -32.51 -5.56 -5.86
N HIS A 42 -32.65 -4.35 -6.39
CA HIS A 42 -31.74 -3.23 -6.13
C HIS A 42 -31.75 -2.84 -4.66
N ARG A 43 -32.93 -2.73 -4.03
CA ARG A 43 -33.03 -2.40 -2.60
C ARG A 43 -32.36 -3.48 -1.72
N LEU A 44 -32.52 -4.75 -2.08
CA LEU A 44 -31.95 -5.91 -1.38
C LEU A 44 -30.45 -6.06 -1.58
N PHE A 45 -29.93 -5.81 -2.78
CA PHE A 45 -28.54 -6.17 -3.10
C PHE A 45 -27.61 -4.97 -3.31
N TYR A 46 -28.12 -3.75 -3.44
CA TYR A 46 -27.32 -2.57 -3.80
C TYR A 46 -27.43 -1.45 -2.77
N TRP A 47 -26.37 -0.64 -2.67
CA TRP A 47 -26.39 0.67 -2.03
C TRP A 47 -26.65 1.72 -3.10
N ASN A 48 -27.64 2.59 -2.87
CA ASN A 48 -27.99 3.66 -3.80
C ASN A 48 -27.22 4.93 -3.42
N TYR A 49 -26.43 5.43 -4.35
CA TYR A 49 -25.76 6.72 -4.26
C TYR A 49 -26.31 7.67 -5.34
N PRO A 50 -26.14 9.00 -5.19
CA PRO A 50 -26.57 9.96 -6.21
C PRO A 50 -25.98 9.69 -7.61
N GLN A 51 -24.80 9.05 -7.68
CA GLN A 51 -24.08 8.78 -8.93
C GLN A 51 -24.33 7.38 -9.51
N GLY A 52 -25.13 6.55 -8.84
CA GLY A 52 -25.40 5.16 -9.25
C GLY A 52 -25.54 4.20 -8.07
N SER A 53 -25.85 2.95 -8.39
CA SER A 53 -25.99 1.87 -7.42
C SER A 53 -24.75 0.99 -7.43
N ILE A 54 -24.25 0.62 -6.25
CA ILE A 54 -23.10 -0.29 -6.09
C ILE A 54 -23.58 -1.54 -5.37
N LEU A 55 -23.19 -2.71 -5.85
CA LEU A 55 -23.54 -3.99 -5.20
C LEU A 55 -23.04 -3.99 -3.74
N ALA A 56 -23.98 -4.03 -2.81
CA ALA A 56 -23.76 -4.03 -1.38
C ALA A 56 -23.31 -5.43 -0.93
N LYS A 57 -22.00 -5.65 -0.92
CA LYS A 57 -21.41 -6.95 -0.51
C LYS A 57 -21.90 -7.40 0.88
N SER A 58 -22.14 -6.46 1.81
CA SER A 58 -22.69 -6.74 3.14
C SER A 58 -24.16 -7.20 3.12
N LYS A 59 -24.99 -6.68 2.21
CA LYS A 59 -26.37 -7.14 2.04
C LYS A 59 -26.39 -8.54 1.43
N LEU A 60 -25.61 -8.74 0.37
CA LEU A 60 -25.47 -10.05 -0.29
C LEU A 60 -25.00 -11.12 0.71
N SER A 61 -24.03 -10.81 1.56
CA SER A 61 -23.57 -11.74 2.58
C SER A 61 -24.60 -12.03 3.65
N GLY A 62 -25.33 -11.03 4.14
CA GLY A 62 -26.38 -11.24 5.13
C GLY A 62 -27.49 -12.16 4.61
N ILE A 63 -27.89 -11.95 3.34
CA ILE A 63 -28.87 -12.81 2.65
C ILE A 63 -28.31 -14.23 2.48
N ALA A 64 -27.05 -14.39 2.08
CA ALA A 64 -26.43 -15.70 1.91
C ALA A 64 -26.36 -16.49 3.23
N VAL A 65 -25.96 -15.83 4.33
CA VAL A 65 -25.93 -16.43 5.67
C VAL A 65 -27.33 -16.83 6.12
N PHE A 66 -28.33 -15.96 5.92
CA PHE A 66 -29.72 -16.26 6.24
C PHE A 66 -30.24 -17.49 5.47
N LEU A 67 -30.06 -17.53 4.15
CA LEU A 67 -30.50 -18.65 3.32
C LEU A 67 -29.79 -19.94 3.70
N TYR A 68 -28.48 -19.88 3.93
CA TYR A 68 -27.69 -21.04 4.32
C TYR A 68 -28.14 -21.61 5.66
N LEU A 69 -28.25 -20.77 6.70
CA LEU A 69 -28.73 -21.21 8.01
C LEU A 69 -30.16 -21.75 7.90
N SER A 70 -31.04 -21.06 7.18
CA SER A 70 -32.41 -21.54 6.99
C SER A 70 -32.44 -22.95 6.38
N ILE A 71 -31.64 -23.21 5.34
CA ILE A 71 -31.53 -24.54 4.69
C ILE A 71 -30.90 -25.57 5.63
N PHE A 72 -29.80 -25.23 6.31
CA PHE A 72 -29.11 -26.14 7.22
C PHE A 72 -30.03 -26.60 8.35
N TRP A 73 -30.76 -25.66 8.94
CA TRP A 73 -31.68 -25.97 10.03
C TRP A 73 -32.96 -26.65 9.56
N LEU A 74 -33.41 -26.42 8.32
CA LEU A 74 -34.49 -27.17 7.67
C LEU A 74 -34.18 -28.68 7.62
N LEU A 75 -32.90 -29.04 7.57
CA LEU A 75 -32.42 -30.42 7.55
C LEU A 75 -32.22 -31.02 8.96
N THR A 76 -32.41 -30.23 10.03
CA THR A 76 -32.31 -30.70 11.42
C THR A 76 -33.68 -30.83 12.08
N PRO A 77 -33.91 -31.85 12.94
CA PRO A 77 -35.20 -32.08 13.59
C PRO A 77 -35.64 -31.00 14.60
N SER A 78 -34.84 -29.96 14.83
CA SER A 78 -35.05 -28.88 15.80
C SER A 78 -35.65 -27.62 15.17
N TYR A 79 -36.74 -27.78 14.40
CA TYR A 79 -37.24 -26.79 13.45
C TYR A 79 -37.79 -25.45 14.02
N PRO A 80 -38.48 -25.37 15.18
CA PRO A 80 -39.27 -24.17 15.48
C PRO A 80 -38.41 -22.94 15.87
N LEU A 81 -37.18 -23.13 16.34
CA LEU A 81 -36.27 -22.03 16.71
C LEU A 81 -35.28 -21.63 15.61
N ALA A 82 -35.18 -22.42 14.55
CA ALA A 82 -34.23 -22.25 13.48
C ALA A 82 -34.36 -20.93 12.72
N ILE A 83 -35.58 -20.62 12.29
CA ILE A 83 -35.90 -19.42 11.49
C ILE A 83 -35.61 -18.13 12.28
N PRO A 84 -36.07 -17.96 13.54
CA PRO A 84 -35.75 -16.76 14.31
C PRO A 84 -34.24 -16.62 14.58
N LEU A 85 -33.52 -17.72 14.85
CA LEU A 85 -32.06 -17.70 15.01
C LEU A 85 -31.34 -17.27 13.72
N ALA A 86 -31.71 -17.85 12.57
CA ALA A 86 -31.15 -17.48 11.27
C ALA A 86 -31.38 -16.00 10.94
N LEU A 87 -32.55 -15.46 11.29
CA LEU A 87 -32.88 -14.05 11.13
C LEU A 87 -32.00 -13.17 12.03
N VAL A 88 -31.82 -13.54 13.30
CA VAL A 88 -30.94 -12.82 14.25
C VAL A 88 -29.50 -12.80 13.74
N PHE A 89 -28.95 -13.94 13.31
CA PHE A 89 -27.58 -14.00 12.78
C PHE A 89 -27.42 -13.23 11.45
N GLY A 90 -28.40 -13.31 10.56
CA GLY A 90 -28.44 -12.52 9.33
C GLY A 90 -28.43 -11.02 9.63
N LEU A 91 -29.23 -10.58 10.61
CA LEU A 91 -29.30 -9.19 11.06
C LEU A 91 -27.97 -8.73 11.67
N ILE A 92 -27.35 -9.53 12.55
CA ILE A 92 -26.05 -9.21 13.17
C ILE A 92 -24.97 -9.07 12.10
N THR A 93 -24.91 -10.01 11.15
CA THR A 93 -23.94 -9.98 10.04
C THR A 93 -24.12 -8.73 9.18
N PHE A 94 -25.38 -8.37 8.87
CA PHE A 94 -25.71 -7.15 8.16
C PHE A 94 -25.31 -5.89 8.94
N LEU A 95 -25.62 -5.81 10.24
CA LEU A 95 -25.29 -4.67 11.11
C LEU A 95 -23.78 -4.49 11.23
N LEU A 96 -23.01 -5.56 11.42
CA LEU A 96 -21.55 -5.51 11.43
C LEU A 96 -21.02 -5.00 10.09
N GLY A 97 -21.50 -5.55 8.98
CA GLY A 97 -21.13 -5.09 7.64
C GLY A 97 -21.48 -3.61 7.38
N TYR A 98 -22.61 -3.15 7.90
CA TYR A 98 -23.05 -1.76 7.82
C TYR A 98 -22.17 -0.84 8.68
N ILE A 99 -21.86 -1.22 9.92
CA ILE A 99 -20.97 -0.48 10.82
C ILE A 99 -19.58 -0.36 10.19
N PHE A 100 -19.00 -1.45 9.68
CA PHE A 100 -17.72 -1.39 8.98
C PHE A 100 -17.75 -0.50 7.74
N HIS A 101 -18.86 -0.49 7.00
CA HIS A 101 -19.02 0.41 5.85
C HIS A 101 -19.09 1.87 6.27
N LYS A 102 -19.81 2.18 7.36
CA LYS A 102 -19.99 3.53 7.89
C LYS A 102 -18.73 4.09 8.56
N ILE A 103 -17.98 3.26 9.29
CA ILE A 103 -16.71 3.63 9.93
C ILE A 103 -15.63 3.92 8.88
N LYS A 104 -15.62 3.20 7.76
CA LYS A 104 -14.72 3.43 6.64
C LYS A 104 -15.19 4.58 5.74
N GLY A 105 -15.41 5.77 6.30
CA GLY A 105 -15.38 7.00 5.47
C GLY A 105 -14.25 6.89 4.45
N GLU A 106 -14.52 7.25 3.19
CA GLU A 106 -13.72 6.87 2.00
C GLU A 106 -12.25 6.61 2.36
N PRO A 107 -11.75 5.36 2.24
CA PRO A 107 -10.44 5.04 2.77
C PRO A 107 -9.42 5.98 2.13
N PRO A 108 -8.68 6.77 2.92
CA PRO A 108 -7.59 7.55 2.36
C PRO A 108 -6.65 6.56 1.68
N VAL A 109 -6.25 6.87 0.45
CA VAL A 109 -5.42 6.02 -0.42
C VAL A 109 -3.98 5.85 0.12
N ASN A 110 -3.71 6.34 1.34
CA ASN A 110 -2.39 6.28 1.92
C ASN A 110 -2.14 4.89 2.51
N LYS A 111 -1.13 4.24 1.93
CA LYS A 111 -0.50 3.00 2.37
C LYS A 111 -0.44 2.96 3.91
N LEU A 112 -1.06 1.96 4.51
CA LEU A 112 -0.80 1.62 5.91
C LEU A 112 0.68 1.26 6.03
N ILE A 113 1.42 2.12 6.72
CA ILE A 113 2.81 1.91 7.11
C ILE A 113 2.82 0.88 8.24
N TYR A 114 3.73 -0.08 8.13
CA TYR A 114 3.88 -1.21 9.04
C TYR A 114 4.57 -0.70 10.30
N ASN A 115 3.82 -0.45 11.37
CA ASN A 115 4.40 -0.30 12.70
C ASN A 115 4.52 -1.68 13.36
N ASP A 116 5.56 -1.89 14.14
CA ASP A 116 5.91 -3.19 14.72
C ASP A 116 5.16 -3.45 16.05
N TYR A 117 3.85 -3.72 16.00
CA TYR A 117 3.06 -4.08 17.21
C TYR A 117 3.02 -5.61 17.49
N GLY A 118 3.98 -6.39 16.97
CA GLY A 118 4.16 -7.82 17.32
C GLY A 118 3.02 -8.77 16.93
N LEU A 119 2.92 -9.92 17.60
CA LEU A 119 2.04 -11.07 17.27
C LEU A 119 0.58 -10.69 16.98
N LEU A 120 0.02 -9.72 17.70
CA LEU A 120 -1.38 -9.29 17.50
C LEU A 120 -1.57 -8.60 16.15
N GLN A 121 -0.57 -7.84 15.68
CA GLN A 121 -0.60 -7.23 14.37
C GLN A 121 -0.38 -8.24 13.26
N ASP A 122 0.48 -9.24 13.47
CA ASP A 122 0.65 -10.33 12.52
C ASP A 122 -0.63 -11.15 12.37
N LEU A 123 -1.33 -11.43 13.47
CA LEU A 123 -2.66 -12.05 13.43
C LEU A 123 -3.67 -11.13 12.73
N TYR A 124 -3.67 -9.84 13.02
CA TYR A 124 -4.53 -8.86 12.35
C TYR A 124 -4.24 -8.80 10.82
N HIS A 125 -2.99 -8.82 10.40
CA HIS A 125 -2.65 -8.85 8.99
C HIS A 125 -2.98 -10.19 8.35
N LEU A 126 -2.74 -11.30 9.05
CA LEU A 126 -3.07 -12.65 8.62
C LEU A 126 -4.58 -12.79 8.36
N PHE A 127 -5.43 -12.30 9.27
CA PHE A 127 -6.88 -12.45 9.18
C PHE A 127 -7.59 -11.36 8.37
N PHE A 128 -6.98 -10.19 8.17
CA PHE A 128 -7.67 -9.06 7.54
C PHE A 128 -7.02 -8.56 6.25
N TYR A 129 -5.78 -8.95 5.92
CA TYR A 129 -5.01 -8.40 4.80
C TYR A 129 -4.33 -9.48 3.93
N TRP A 130 -4.09 -9.16 2.67
CA TRP A 130 -3.18 -9.89 1.78
C TRP A 130 -1.85 -9.16 1.71
N GLN A 131 -0.75 -9.90 1.78
CA GLN A 131 0.58 -9.35 1.56
C GLN A 131 0.86 -9.22 0.06
N THR A 132 1.30 -8.04 -0.36
CA THR A 132 1.78 -7.74 -1.71
C THR A 132 3.29 -8.03 -1.81
N PRO A 133 3.84 -8.31 -3.00
CA PRO A 133 5.23 -8.72 -3.21
C PRO A 133 6.18 -7.57 -2.93
N ASN A 134 5.67 -6.35 -2.93
CA ASN A 134 6.39 -5.13 -2.57
C ASN A 134 6.35 -4.89 -1.04
N GLY A 135 5.95 -5.88 -0.24
CA GLY A 135 5.87 -5.80 1.22
C GLY A 135 4.66 -5.05 1.78
N GLY A 136 3.82 -4.42 0.93
CA GLY A 136 2.62 -3.73 1.39
C GLY A 136 1.44 -4.66 1.70
N TYR A 137 0.46 -4.19 2.45
CA TYR A 137 -0.73 -4.97 2.82
C TYR A 137 -2.00 -4.39 2.17
N VAL A 138 -2.79 -5.25 1.53
CA VAL A 138 -4.09 -4.87 0.94
C VAL A 138 -5.19 -5.55 1.72
N GLN A 139 -6.14 -4.78 2.24
CA GLN A 139 -7.21 -5.33 3.05
C GLN A 139 -8.07 -6.31 2.24
N SER A 140 -8.20 -7.53 2.76
CA SER A 140 -8.93 -8.61 2.12
C SER A 140 -10.38 -8.65 2.58
N LYS A 141 -11.30 -8.24 1.71
CA LYS A 141 -12.74 -8.37 2.00
C LYS A 141 -13.16 -9.82 2.22
N THR A 142 -12.49 -10.79 1.58
CA THR A 142 -12.79 -12.22 1.73
C THR A 142 -12.31 -12.76 3.08
N LYS A 143 -11.10 -12.41 3.53
CA LYS A 143 -10.61 -12.89 4.83
C LYS A 143 -11.41 -12.33 6.01
N ILE A 144 -11.78 -11.05 5.94
CA ILE A 144 -12.68 -10.42 6.93
C ILE A 144 -13.99 -11.20 7.03
N PHE A 145 -14.55 -11.55 5.88
CA PHE A 145 -15.81 -12.27 5.83
C PHE A 145 -15.69 -13.69 6.39
N SER A 146 -14.64 -14.42 6.01
CA SER A 146 -14.33 -15.74 6.59
C SER A 146 -14.16 -15.68 8.09
N PHE A 147 -13.45 -14.68 8.61
CA PHE A 147 -13.22 -14.51 10.04
C PHE A 147 -14.53 -14.20 10.81
N VAL A 148 -15.43 -13.39 10.22
CA VAL A 148 -16.75 -13.15 10.82
C VAL A 148 -17.60 -14.43 10.85
N ILE A 149 -17.59 -15.22 9.77
CA ILE A 149 -18.28 -16.52 9.76
C ILE A 149 -17.70 -17.45 10.82
N PHE A 150 -16.37 -17.49 10.94
CA PHE A 150 -15.67 -18.26 11.97
C PHE A 150 -16.13 -17.85 13.37
N LEU A 151 -16.15 -16.55 13.70
CA LEU A 151 -16.58 -16.07 15.01
C LEU A 151 -18.05 -16.40 15.31
N VAL A 152 -18.93 -16.34 14.29
CA VAL A 152 -20.34 -16.73 14.44
C VAL A 152 -20.46 -18.23 14.71
N ALA A 153 -19.78 -19.07 13.92
CA ALA A 153 -19.79 -20.52 14.11
C ALA A 153 -19.19 -20.93 15.47
N PHE A 154 -18.06 -20.30 15.84
CA PHE A 154 -17.40 -20.51 17.12
C PHE A 154 -18.29 -20.08 18.30
N GLY A 155 -18.96 -18.93 18.18
CA GLY A 155 -19.95 -18.47 19.17
C GLY A 155 -21.10 -19.46 19.35
N ILE A 156 -21.67 -19.96 18.25
CA ILE A 156 -22.74 -20.99 18.31
C ILE A 156 -22.23 -22.26 19.01
N GLY A 157 -20.98 -22.66 18.75
CA GLY A 157 -20.33 -23.78 19.43
C GLY A 157 -20.21 -23.55 20.94
N LEU A 158 -19.69 -22.40 21.36
CA LEU A 158 -19.48 -22.07 22.78
C LEU A 158 -20.78 -22.06 23.61
N PHE A 159 -21.92 -21.69 23.01
CA PHE A 159 -23.21 -21.69 23.68
C PHE A 159 -23.94 -23.04 23.61
N SER A 160 -23.37 -24.04 22.94
CA SER A 160 -23.93 -25.39 22.89
C SER A 160 -23.25 -26.31 23.91
N PHE A 161 -24.03 -26.90 24.81
CA PHE A 161 -23.52 -27.91 25.76
C PHE A 161 -23.32 -29.30 25.12
N ASN A 162 -23.59 -29.44 23.82
CA ASN A 162 -23.47 -30.71 23.12
C ASN A 162 -22.13 -30.76 22.36
N SER A 163 -21.24 -31.67 22.76
CA SER A 163 -19.92 -31.86 22.16
C SER A 163 -19.98 -32.18 20.65
N MET A 164 -21.06 -32.81 20.17
CA MET A 164 -21.26 -33.04 18.74
C MET A 164 -21.53 -31.74 17.96
N ILE A 165 -22.18 -30.76 18.58
CA ILE A 165 -22.46 -29.46 17.97
C ILE A 165 -21.20 -28.59 17.96
N ILE A 166 -20.39 -28.67 19.01
CA ILE A 166 -19.07 -28.01 19.04
C ILE A 166 -18.17 -28.58 17.95
N LEU A 167 -18.09 -29.92 17.84
CA LEU A 167 -17.27 -30.58 16.83
C LEU A 167 -17.75 -30.28 15.41
N SER A 168 -19.07 -30.27 15.17
CA SER A 168 -19.62 -29.93 13.85
C SER A 168 -19.35 -28.47 13.47
N ALA A 169 -19.43 -27.53 14.43
CA ALA A 169 -19.10 -26.13 14.20
C ALA A 169 -17.61 -25.92 13.88
N ILE A 170 -16.70 -26.62 14.57
CA ILE A 170 -15.26 -26.59 14.30
C ILE A 170 -14.95 -27.18 12.92
N MET A 171 -15.53 -28.35 12.61
CA MET A 171 -15.34 -28.99 11.30
C MET A 171 -15.92 -28.14 10.17
N PHE A 172 -17.06 -27.49 10.40
CA PHE A 172 -17.66 -26.55 9.45
C PHE A 172 -16.76 -25.35 9.20
N ALA A 173 -16.22 -24.73 10.26
CA ALA A 173 -15.27 -23.63 10.14
C ALA A 173 -14.05 -24.04 9.31
N LEU A 174 -13.43 -25.19 9.59
CA LEU A 174 -12.29 -25.69 8.84
C LEU A 174 -12.62 -25.97 7.36
N VAL A 175 -13.77 -26.61 7.10
CA VAL A 175 -14.21 -26.96 5.74
C VAL A 175 -14.57 -25.73 4.90
N PHE A 176 -14.98 -24.62 5.50
CA PHE A 176 -15.33 -23.40 4.76
C PHE A 176 -14.20 -22.37 4.70
N GLU A 177 -13.46 -22.21 5.80
CA GLU A 177 -12.39 -21.23 5.90
C GLU A 177 -11.22 -21.61 4.98
N VAL A 178 -10.85 -22.89 4.92
CA VAL A 178 -9.74 -23.35 4.08
C VAL A 178 -10.02 -23.14 2.58
N PRO A 179 -11.17 -23.55 2.02
CA PRO A 179 -11.49 -23.28 0.61
C PRO A 179 -11.75 -21.79 0.33
N ALA A 180 -12.37 -21.04 1.25
CA ALA A 180 -12.58 -19.60 1.05
C ALA A 180 -11.24 -18.84 1.03
N LEU A 181 -10.29 -19.24 1.87
CA LEU A 181 -8.92 -18.73 1.82
C LEU A 181 -8.20 -19.15 0.53
N ALA A 182 -8.33 -20.40 0.09
CA ALA A 182 -7.73 -20.88 -1.14
C ALA A 182 -8.29 -20.19 -2.40
N ILE A 183 -9.62 -20.03 -2.49
CA ILE A 183 -10.30 -19.30 -3.56
C ILE A 183 -9.94 -17.82 -3.50
N GLY A 184 -9.95 -17.22 -2.30
CA GLY A 184 -9.55 -15.83 -2.10
C GLY A 184 -8.10 -15.58 -2.52
N PHE A 185 -7.20 -16.51 -2.21
CA PHE A 185 -5.80 -16.48 -2.65
C PHE A 185 -5.68 -16.66 -4.16
N GLY A 186 -6.44 -17.58 -4.76
CA GLY A 186 -6.50 -17.79 -6.21
C GLY A 186 -6.98 -16.56 -6.96
N ILE A 187 -8.10 -15.95 -6.53
CA ILE A 187 -8.60 -14.70 -7.10
C ILE A 187 -7.58 -13.59 -6.94
N HIS A 188 -6.98 -13.45 -5.76
CA HIS A 188 -5.92 -12.45 -5.54
C HIS A 188 -4.75 -12.67 -6.50
N LYS A 189 -4.28 -13.91 -6.69
CA LYS A 189 -3.20 -14.24 -7.62
C LYS A 189 -3.56 -13.99 -9.08
N LEU A 190 -4.81 -14.24 -9.48
CA LEU A 190 -5.30 -14.05 -10.86
C LEU A 190 -5.65 -12.58 -11.18
N THR A 191 -6.10 -11.81 -10.20
CA THR A 191 -6.45 -10.39 -10.36
C THR A 191 -5.26 -9.47 -10.16
N ARG A 192 -4.18 -10.00 -9.59
CA ARG A 192 -2.87 -9.38 -9.56
C ARG A 192 -2.29 -9.39 -10.96
N ASN A 193 -2.17 -8.21 -11.53
CA ASN A 193 -1.52 -8.01 -12.82
C ASN A 193 0.01 -8.12 -12.57
N ASP A 194 0.54 -9.34 -12.56
CA ASP A 194 1.99 -9.61 -12.43
C ASP A 194 2.80 -9.01 -13.61
N ASN A 195 2.12 -8.46 -14.62
CA ASN A 195 2.68 -7.52 -15.58
C ASN A 195 2.84 -6.13 -14.96
N ASP A 196 3.58 -6.03 -13.85
CA ASP A 196 4.44 -4.85 -13.69
C ASP A 196 5.47 -4.95 -14.81
N VAL A 197 5.05 -4.48 -15.99
CA VAL A 197 5.91 -4.25 -17.15
C VAL A 197 7.09 -3.48 -16.60
N LYS A 198 8.24 -4.15 -16.46
CA LYS A 198 9.54 -3.49 -16.29
C LYS A 198 9.49 -2.29 -17.23
N PRO A 199 9.61 -1.04 -16.75
CA PRO A 199 9.52 0.11 -17.63
C PRO A 199 10.52 -0.16 -18.76
N GLU A 200 10.01 -0.44 -19.96
CA GLU A 200 10.86 -0.48 -21.13
C GLU A 200 11.43 0.93 -21.19
N LEU A 201 12.70 1.05 -20.80
CA LEU A 201 13.50 2.24 -21.03
C LEU A 201 13.19 2.67 -22.46
N PRO A 202 12.72 3.90 -22.68
CA PRO A 202 12.28 4.32 -24.00
C PRO A 202 13.41 4.03 -24.97
N LYS A 203 13.19 3.08 -25.90
CA LYS A 203 14.17 2.76 -26.94
C LYS A 203 14.50 4.09 -27.61
N ARG A 204 15.74 4.56 -27.41
CA ARG A 204 16.25 5.79 -28.03
C ARG A 204 15.97 5.67 -29.53
N LYS A 205 15.00 6.45 -30.03
CA LYS A 205 14.83 6.59 -31.47
C LYS A 205 16.12 7.20 -32.02
N PRO A 206 16.64 6.70 -33.15
CA PRO A 206 17.79 7.32 -33.80
C PRO A 206 17.47 8.78 -34.09
N LYS A 207 18.39 9.66 -33.70
CA LYS A 207 18.33 11.11 -33.81
C LYS A 207 18.06 11.49 -35.27
N LYS A 208 16.81 11.78 -35.62
CA LYS A 208 16.48 12.51 -36.85
C LYS A 208 16.96 13.94 -36.65
N GLU A 209 17.80 14.43 -37.56
CA GLU A 209 18.09 15.85 -37.68
C GLU A 209 16.77 16.60 -37.88
N ILE A 210 16.42 17.39 -36.86
CA ILE A 210 15.28 18.30 -36.90
C ILE A 210 15.78 19.58 -37.56
N LYS A 211 15.29 19.87 -38.76
CA LYS A 211 15.32 21.20 -39.36
C LYS A 211 14.62 22.17 -38.41
N GLU A 212 15.29 23.27 -38.12
CA GLU A 212 14.84 24.35 -37.25
C GLU A 212 13.48 24.89 -37.71
N THR A 213 12.49 24.79 -36.81
CA THR A 213 11.25 25.56 -36.84
C THR A 213 11.26 26.61 -35.72
N PRO A 214 10.51 27.71 -35.87
CA PRO A 214 10.76 28.97 -35.19
C PRO A 214 10.64 28.86 -33.66
N LYS A 215 11.63 29.46 -32.97
CA LYS A 215 11.62 29.73 -31.54
C LYS A 215 10.27 30.33 -31.12
N VAL A 216 9.47 29.55 -30.41
CA VAL A 216 8.54 30.10 -29.43
C VAL A 216 9.40 30.45 -28.23
N GLU A 217 9.61 31.75 -28.02
CA GLU A 217 10.19 32.29 -26.79
C GLU A 217 9.33 31.85 -25.61
N THR A 218 9.77 30.77 -24.97
CA THR A 218 9.39 30.50 -23.61
C THR A 218 10.14 31.54 -22.80
N SER A 219 9.43 32.52 -22.25
CA SER A 219 9.99 33.47 -21.31
C SER A 219 10.46 32.70 -20.07
N THR A 220 11.70 32.22 -20.12
CA THR A 220 12.51 31.96 -18.94
C THR A 220 12.76 33.30 -18.26
N SER A 221 11.74 33.78 -17.53
CA SER A 221 11.98 34.52 -16.31
C SER A 221 12.82 33.58 -15.45
N LYS A 222 14.12 33.85 -15.34
CA LYS A 222 14.93 33.25 -14.27
C LYS A 222 14.20 33.63 -12.99
N ALA A 223 13.50 32.68 -12.38
CA ALA A 223 12.95 32.86 -11.04
C ALA A 223 14.10 33.39 -10.20
N GLN A 224 13.98 34.64 -9.79
CA GLN A 224 15.03 35.33 -9.07
C GLN A 224 15.10 34.64 -7.72
N ILE A 225 16.12 33.79 -7.54
CA ILE A 225 16.31 33.07 -6.28
C ILE A 225 16.47 34.13 -5.20
N ILE A 226 15.61 34.05 -4.19
CA ILE A 226 15.62 34.93 -3.04
C ILE A 226 17.00 34.77 -2.38
N PRO A 227 17.77 35.87 -2.18
CA PRO A 227 19.13 35.80 -1.67
C PRO A 227 19.27 34.97 -0.38
N GLU A 228 18.27 35.02 0.49
CA GLU A 228 18.21 34.28 1.76
C GLU A 228 18.16 32.77 1.59
N TYR A 229 17.66 32.24 0.45
CA TYR A 229 17.67 30.80 0.18
C TYR A 229 18.91 30.30 -0.56
N LEU A 230 19.81 31.19 -0.97
CA LEU A 230 21.01 30.83 -1.72
C LEU A 230 21.94 29.93 -0.88
N ASP A 231 22.07 30.23 0.42
CA ASP A 231 22.92 29.46 1.33
C ASP A 231 22.43 28.01 1.47
N TYR A 232 21.12 27.80 1.61
CA TYR A 232 20.54 26.46 1.64
C TYR A 232 20.74 25.72 0.30
N GLN A 233 20.65 26.42 -0.83
CA GLN A 233 20.88 25.80 -2.14
C GLN A 233 22.32 25.30 -2.27
N LEU A 234 23.30 26.10 -1.82
CA LEU A 234 24.70 25.71 -1.81
C LEU A 234 24.97 24.52 -0.87
N GLU A 235 24.31 24.49 0.28
CA GLU A 235 24.40 23.37 1.22
C GLU A 235 23.79 22.08 0.64
N LEU A 236 22.63 22.17 -0.02
CA LEU A 236 22.01 21.03 -0.72
C LEU A 236 22.91 20.49 -1.83
N ASP A 237 23.55 21.37 -2.60
CA ASP A 237 24.50 21.00 -3.66
C ASP A 237 25.73 20.27 -3.08
N ASP A 238 26.28 20.76 -1.97
CA ASP A 238 27.42 20.14 -1.27
C ASP A 238 27.04 18.77 -0.69
N LEU A 239 25.90 18.68 -0.01
CA LEU A 239 25.38 17.42 0.53
C LEU A 239 25.15 16.40 -0.57
N ASN A 240 24.58 16.81 -1.71
CA ASN A 240 24.34 15.91 -2.84
C ASN A 240 25.67 15.35 -3.40
N LYS A 241 26.71 16.16 -3.51
CA LYS A 241 28.04 15.69 -3.93
C LYS A 241 28.66 14.72 -2.91
N LYS A 242 28.58 15.05 -1.61
CA LYS A 242 29.07 14.19 -0.52
C LYS A 242 28.36 12.84 -0.52
N PHE A 243 27.03 12.85 -0.57
CA PHE A 243 26.22 11.63 -0.60
C PHE A 243 26.57 10.76 -1.81
N GLN A 244 26.62 11.31 -3.03
CA GLN A 244 26.97 10.55 -4.24
C GLN A 244 28.37 9.91 -4.13
N SER A 245 29.34 10.62 -3.54
CA SER A 245 30.67 10.06 -3.30
C SER A 245 30.64 8.90 -2.30
N LYS A 246 29.92 9.05 -1.19
CA LYS A 246 29.79 8.00 -0.16
C LYS A 246 28.99 6.79 -0.67
N GLU A 247 27.89 7.02 -1.37
CA GLU A 247 27.07 5.97 -1.98
C GLU A 247 27.89 5.13 -2.95
N LYS A 248 28.68 5.78 -3.83
CA LYS A 248 29.56 5.08 -4.75
C LYS A 248 30.60 4.24 -4.00
N SER A 249 31.24 4.81 -2.97
CA SER A 249 32.22 4.08 -2.15
C SER A 249 31.59 2.86 -1.47
N ALA A 250 30.41 3.01 -0.87
CA ALA A 250 29.68 1.92 -0.24
C ALA A 250 29.35 0.80 -1.24
N ARG A 251 28.82 1.15 -2.43
CA ARG A 251 28.54 0.17 -3.50
C ARG A 251 29.80 -0.57 -3.95
N ASP A 252 30.90 0.14 -4.13
CA ASP A 252 32.19 -0.45 -4.53
C ASP A 252 32.73 -1.40 -3.45
N LEU A 253 32.57 -1.07 -2.17
CA LEU A 253 32.97 -1.93 -1.05
C LEU A 253 32.08 -3.19 -0.96
N ILE A 254 30.76 -3.03 -1.10
CA ILE A 254 29.80 -4.15 -1.12
C ILE A 254 30.15 -5.10 -2.27
N ALA A 255 30.37 -4.58 -3.47
CA ALA A 255 30.70 -5.38 -4.66
C ALA A 255 32.06 -6.09 -4.56
N LYS A 256 33.03 -5.50 -3.86
CA LYS A 256 34.33 -6.14 -3.60
C LYS A 256 34.24 -7.28 -2.58
N ARG A 257 33.32 -7.18 -1.62
CA ARG A 257 33.21 -8.15 -0.52
C ARG A 257 32.26 -9.30 -0.78
N PHE A 258 31.15 -9.02 -1.44
CA PHE A 258 30.08 -9.99 -1.62
C PHE A 258 29.91 -10.22 -3.11
N GLU A 259 30.08 -11.47 -3.55
CA GLU A 259 29.82 -11.83 -4.93
C GLU A 259 28.30 -11.81 -5.18
N PRO A 260 27.81 -11.09 -6.20
CA PRO A 260 26.43 -11.25 -6.64
C PRO A 260 26.20 -12.70 -7.13
N PRO A 261 25.06 -13.35 -6.83
CA PRO A 261 23.83 -12.79 -6.26
C PRO A 261 23.60 -13.21 -4.78
N GLN A 262 24.65 -13.22 -3.95
CA GLN A 262 24.49 -13.63 -2.55
C GLN A 262 23.41 -12.82 -1.82
N LEU A 263 22.72 -13.45 -0.86
CA LEU A 263 21.66 -12.82 -0.08
C LEU A 263 22.17 -11.56 0.62
N THR A 264 23.38 -11.62 1.17
CA THR A 264 24.05 -10.49 1.86
C THR A 264 24.31 -9.33 0.92
N TYR A 265 24.83 -9.57 -0.30
CA TYR A 265 24.99 -8.54 -1.33
C TYR A 265 23.64 -7.84 -1.61
N THR A 266 22.59 -8.65 -1.83
CA THR A 266 21.26 -8.14 -2.18
C THR A 266 20.67 -7.29 -1.06
N ARG A 267 20.84 -7.70 0.20
CA ARG A 267 20.38 -6.93 1.37
C ARG A 267 21.08 -5.57 1.45
N PHE A 268 22.41 -5.55 1.40
CA PHE A 268 23.17 -4.30 1.47
C PHE A 268 22.86 -3.33 0.32
N ILE A 269 22.83 -3.81 -0.92
CA ILE A 269 22.45 -2.97 -2.06
C ILE A 269 21.03 -2.44 -1.92
N THR A 270 20.09 -3.25 -1.42
CA THR A 270 18.71 -2.79 -1.19
C THR A 270 18.67 -1.67 -0.14
N GLY A 271 19.46 -1.78 0.94
CA GLY A 271 19.61 -0.71 1.93
C GLY A 271 20.13 0.59 1.30
N VAL A 272 21.22 0.51 0.55
CA VAL A 272 21.79 1.66 -0.17
C VAL A 272 20.79 2.28 -1.15
N ASP A 273 20.05 1.46 -1.91
CA ASP A 273 19.03 1.91 -2.86
C ASP A 273 17.86 2.62 -2.17
N LYS A 274 17.45 2.17 -0.97
CA LYS A 274 16.42 2.84 -0.17
C LYS A 274 16.93 4.20 0.32
N SER A 275 18.14 4.25 0.88
CA SER A 275 18.76 5.50 1.35
C SER A 275 18.91 6.53 0.23
N ALA A 276 19.34 6.12 -0.96
CA ALA A 276 19.46 6.99 -2.13
C ALA A 276 18.11 7.60 -2.54
N LYS A 277 17.06 6.77 -2.62
CA LYS A 277 15.70 7.27 -2.94
C LYS A 277 15.17 8.23 -1.89
N LEU A 278 15.43 7.97 -0.61
CA LEU A 278 15.01 8.85 0.48
C LEU A 278 15.75 10.19 0.39
N PHE A 279 17.08 10.16 0.22
CA PHE A 279 17.90 11.35 0.03
C PHE A 279 17.40 12.20 -1.15
N GLU A 280 17.18 11.59 -2.32
CA GLU A 280 16.64 12.29 -3.51
C GLU A 280 15.28 12.94 -3.25
N LYS A 281 14.38 12.24 -2.54
CA LYS A 281 13.06 12.79 -2.18
C LYS A 281 13.18 14.06 -1.33
N HIS A 282 14.03 14.05 -0.30
CA HIS A 282 14.21 15.22 0.57
C HIS A 282 14.91 16.38 -0.16
N ARG A 283 15.92 16.06 -0.97
CA ARG A 283 16.61 17.03 -1.83
C ARG A 283 15.66 17.72 -2.80
N ASP A 284 14.88 16.95 -3.55
CA ASP A 284 13.96 17.47 -4.56
C ASP A 284 12.84 18.29 -3.92
N SER A 285 12.37 17.88 -2.74
CA SER A 285 11.42 18.64 -1.94
C SER A 285 12.00 20.01 -1.53
N ALA A 286 13.25 20.03 -1.05
CA ALA A 286 13.91 21.28 -0.62
C ALA A 286 14.14 22.24 -1.80
N TYR A 287 14.63 21.75 -2.96
CA TYR A 287 14.72 22.58 -4.16
C TYR A 287 13.36 23.09 -4.63
N THR A 288 12.32 22.26 -4.53
CA THR A 288 10.96 22.69 -4.89
C THR A 288 10.51 23.84 -4.01
N MET A 289 10.73 23.76 -2.69
CA MET A 289 10.44 24.84 -1.74
C MET A 289 11.20 26.13 -2.10
N ILE A 290 12.50 26.04 -2.37
CA ILE A 290 13.33 27.19 -2.79
C ILE A 290 12.82 27.80 -4.10
N SER A 291 12.44 26.96 -5.08
CA SER A 291 12.03 27.41 -6.41
C SER A 291 10.64 28.02 -6.48
N LEU A 292 9.75 27.63 -5.56
CA LEU A 292 8.35 28.08 -5.51
C LEU A 292 8.12 29.19 -4.48
N ALA A 293 9.11 29.53 -3.66
CA ALA A 293 8.99 30.63 -2.72
C ALA A 293 9.10 31.97 -3.47
N ASP A 294 8.04 32.78 -3.40
CA ASP A 294 8.02 34.14 -3.96
C ASP A 294 8.68 35.16 -3.01
N GLU A 295 8.73 34.85 -1.71
CA GLU A 295 9.40 35.65 -0.67
C GLU A 295 10.01 34.77 0.43
N TYR A 296 10.93 35.35 1.22
CA TYR A 296 11.50 34.66 2.37
C TYR A 296 10.42 34.42 3.44
N SER A 297 10.38 33.20 3.97
CA SER A 297 9.51 32.82 5.07
C SER A 297 10.30 32.00 6.09
N PRO A 298 10.34 32.40 7.38
CA PRO A 298 10.99 31.61 8.42
C PRO A 298 10.46 30.17 8.50
N ARG A 299 9.19 29.97 8.15
CA ARG A 299 8.57 28.64 8.12
C ARG A 299 9.14 27.78 6.98
N ILE A 300 9.31 28.35 5.79
CA ILE A 300 9.88 27.61 4.66
C ILE A 300 11.36 27.32 4.94
N ALA A 301 12.09 28.27 5.51
CA ALA A 301 13.48 28.08 5.94
C ALA A 301 13.61 26.92 6.95
N SER A 302 12.78 26.89 8.00
CA SER A 302 12.81 25.79 8.99
C SER A 302 12.47 24.42 8.39
N GLU A 303 11.59 24.38 7.38
CA GLU A 303 11.28 23.12 6.68
C GLU A 303 12.47 22.68 5.82
N ILE A 304 13.13 23.60 5.11
CA ILE A 304 14.35 23.31 4.35
C ILE A 304 15.46 22.79 5.27
N GLU A 305 15.68 23.43 6.42
CA GLU A 305 16.63 22.98 7.44
C GLU A 305 16.34 21.57 7.92
N ALA A 306 15.08 21.26 8.25
CA ALA A 306 14.69 19.91 8.65
C ALA A 306 14.97 18.88 7.54
N LYS A 307 14.76 19.23 6.27
CA LYS A 307 15.11 18.34 5.13
C LYS A 307 16.63 18.19 4.98
N ILE A 308 17.42 19.24 5.21
CA ILE A 308 18.89 19.22 5.22
C ILE A 308 19.41 18.31 6.34
N ASP A 309 18.84 18.38 7.55
CA ASP A 309 19.25 17.56 8.68
C ASP A 309 18.98 16.07 8.43
N ILE A 310 17.85 15.75 7.82
CA ILE A 310 17.56 14.39 7.36
C ILE A 310 18.60 13.93 6.32
N MET A 311 18.95 14.78 5.35
CA MET A 311 19.95 14.46 4.33
C MET A 311 21.35 14.24 4.95
N LYS A 312 21.72 15.01 5.98
CA LYS A 312 22.95 14.81 6.77
C LYS A 312 22.94 13.45 7.45
N ALA A 313 21.87 13.12 8.19
CA ALA A 313 21.74 11.83 8.87
C ALA A 313 21.85 10.63 7.91
N ILE A 314 21.22 10.71 6.73
CA ILE A 314 21.34 9.66 5.70
C ILE A 314 22.79 9.55 5.19
N THR A 315 23.47 10.70 5.00
CA THR A 315 24.86 10.75 4.54
C THR A 315 25.84 10.19 5.59
N ASP A 316 25.55 10.38 6.86
CA ASP A 316 26.34 9.86 7.97
C ASP A 316 26.19 8.34 8.09
N LYS A 317 24.96 7.80 8.01
CA LYS A 317 24.75 6.34 7.98
C LYS A 317 25.40 5.65 6.78
N MET A 318 25.51 6.32 5.63
CA MET A 318 26.27 5.80 4.48
C MET A 318 27.78 5.70 4.77
N ASP A 319 28.28 6.61 5.62
CA ASP A 319 29.67 6.60 6.09
C ASP A 319 29.92 5.51 7.12
N ASP A 320 28.98 5.32 8.06
CA ASP A 320 29.00 4.24 9.03
C ASP A 320 29.04 2.88 8.32
N LEU A 321 28.15 2.69 7.33
CA LEU A 321 28.16 1.51 6.47
C LEU A 321 29.51 1.31 5.77
N SER A 322 30.07 2.36 5.20
CA SER A 322 31.37 2.28 4.54
C SER A 322 32.49 1.92 5.52
N SER A 323 32.47 2.51 6.72
CA SER A 323 33.45 2.29 7.78
C SER A 323 33.37 0.87 8.31
N GLU A 324 32.18 0.36 8.56
CA GLU A 324 31.99 -1.04 8.96
C GLU A 324 32.39 -2.02 7.87
N LEU A 325 32.06 -1.73 6.60
CA LEU A 325 32.55 -2.49 5.45
C LEU A 325 34.05 -2.34 5.20
N ILE A 326 34.77 -1.52 5.95
CA ILE A 326 36.24 -1.50 5.99
C ILE A 326 36.72 -2.32 7.20
N VAL A 327 36.18 -2.04 8.39
CA VAL A 327 36.61 -2.64 9.68
C VAL A 327 36.30 -4.13 9.78
N SER A 328 35.13 -4.58 9.33
CA SER A 328 34.75 -6.02 9.33
C SER A 328 35.57 -6.87 8.36
N GLY A 329 36.64 -6.32 7.77
CA GLY A 329 37.61 -7.05 6.96
C GLY A 329 38.53 -7.89 7.81
N ASN A 330 38.55 -7.63 9.13
CA ASN A 330 39.38 -8.33 10.12
C ASN A 330 38.59 -9.03 11.24
N VAL A 331 37.26 -8.86 11.35
CA VAL A 331 36.44 -9.48 12.42
C VAL A 331 35.13 -10.01 11.82
N THR A 332 34.92 -11.32 11.98
CA THR A 332 33.89 -12.15 11.33
C THR A 332 32.74 -12.45 12.29
N THR A 333 31.94 -11.45 12.67
CA THR A 333 30.70 -11.67 13.43
C THR A 333 29.52 -11.13 12.64
N THR A 334 28.62 -12.03 12.24
CA THR A 334 27.38 -11.73 11.51
C THR A 334 26.44 -10.80 12.28
N GLU A 335 26.59 -10.73 13.61
CA GLU A 335 25.76 -9.94 14.52
C GLU A 335 25.97 -8.43 14.34
N ASP A 336 27.20 -7.96 14.18
CA ASP A 336 27.50 -6.53 13.96
C ASP A 336 26.94 -6.05 12.62
N VAL A 337 27.03 -6.91 11.60
CA VAL A 337 26.54 -6.69 10.24
C VAL A 337 25.01 -6.59 10.21
N ASP A 338 24.31 -7.45 10.95
CA ASP A 338 22.84 -7.42 11.03
C ASP A 338 22.34 -6.20 11.83
N ASN A 339 23.04 -5.79 12.89
CA ASN A 339 22.72 -4.59 13.66
C ASN A 339 22.84 -3.30 12.84
N LEU A 340 23.87 -3.18 11.99
CA LEU A 340 24.00 -2.01 11.12
C LEU A 340 22.89 -1.93 10.06
N VAL A 341 22.50 -3.07 9.48
CA VAL A 341 21.40 -3.11 8.52
C VAL A 341 20.09 -2.71 9.21
N ALA A 342 19.89 -3.15 10.45
CA ALA A 342 18.76 -2.73 11.27
C ALA A 342 18.79 -1.23 11.56
N ASP A 343 19.93 -0.67 11.95
CA ASP A 343 20.12 0.77 12.18
C ASP A 343 19.80 1.63 10.95
N MET A 344 20.15 1.14 9.75
CA MET A 344 19.80 1.80 8.49
C MET A 344 18.30 1.72 8.22
N ASP A 345 17.67 0.56 8.42
CA ASP A 345 16.23 0.39 8.26
C ASP A 345 15.44 1.21 9.30
N ASP A 346 15.90 1.30 10.54
CA ASP A 346 15.33 2.11 11.62
C ASP A 346 15.44 3.62 11.34
N LEU A 347 16.57 4.09 10.79
CA LEU A 347 16.67 5.48 10.34
C LEU A 347 15.71 5.74 9.16
N ILE A 348 15.65 4.83 8.20
CA ILE A 348 14.71 4.92 7.08
C ILE A 348 13.27 4.96 7.57
N ASP A 349 12.93 4.20 8.61
CA ASP A 349 11.59 4.14 9.17
C ASP A 349 11.26 5.35 10.05
N SER A 350 12.17 5.81 10.88
CA SER A 350 11.98 7.01 11.72
C SER A 350 11.84 8.32 10.91
N VAL A 351 12.43 8.36 9.71
CA VAL A 351 12.35 9.53 8.82
C VAL A 351 11.09 9.50 7.93
N LYS A 352 10.44 8.33 7.73
CA LYS A 352 9.25 8.22 6.86
C LYS A 352 8.03 9.02 7.35
N ASP A 353 7.98 9.31 8.64
CA ASP A 353 6.87 10.03 9.28
C ASP A 353 6.98 11.57 9.19
N TYR A 354 8.09 12.08 8.63
CA TYR A 354 8.37 13.50 8.39
C TYR A 354 8.47 13.85 6.89
#